data_AF-A0A2E5XSI2-F1
#
_entry.id   AF-A0A2E5XSI2-F1
#
_cell.length_a   1.000
_cell.length_b   1.000
_cell.length_c   1.000
_cell.angle_alpha   90.00
_cell.angle_beta   90.00
_cell.angle_gamma   90.00
#
_symmetry.space_group_name_H-M   'P 1'
#
loop_
_entity.id
_entity.type
_entity.pdbx_description
1 polymer ?
#
loop_
_entity_poly.entity_id
_entity_poly.type
_entity_poly.pdbx_seq_one_letter_code
_entity_poly.pdbx_strand_id
1 'polypeptide(L)'
;GNSISVIDITTNQIVETLTVADNPTNLAFDGSYLWVMSSGNTLYDENWSVIGHTAGALTAINAASFAVEKTFNFIEGEHPSSLIAYAGELYFKNGASIYKQSVDAAALSPLELTSGNYYGQITFYNEHIYATDALDFSQNGLVHKYTVNGDLVDSYQVGIIPGNFAF
;
A
#
# COMPACT_ATOMS: atom_id res chain seq x y z
N GLY A 1 -14.13 -2.22 7.02
CA GLY A 1 -14.59 -3.28 6.09
C GLY A 1 -13.45 -4.25 5.88
N ASN A 2 -13.72 -5.46 5.37
CA ASN A 2 -12.73 -6.54 5.25
C ASN A 2 -13.00 -7.41 4.01
N SER A 3 -13.53 -6.82 2.94
CA SER A 3 -13.93 -7.55 1.75
C SER A 3 -13.46 -6.90 0.45
N ILE A 4 -13.24 -7.74 -0.57
CA ILE A 4 -13.03 -7.37 -1.96
C ILE A 4 -14.18 -7.94 -2.79
N SER A 5 -14.84 -7.10 -3.58
CA SER A 5 -15.92 -7.53 -4.47
C SER A 5 -15.39 -7.75 -5.87
N VAL A 6 -15.71 -8.90 -6.47
CA VAL A 6 -15.43 -9.20 -7.88
C VAL A 6 -16.69 -8.89 -8.68
N ILE A 7 -16.57 -8.01 -9.67
CA ILE A 7 -17.69 -7.51 -10.47
C ILE A 7 -17.51 -7.99 -11.92
N ASP A 8 -18.53 -8.65 -12.47
CA ASP A 8 -18.60 -8.90 -13.90
C ASP A 8 -19.01 -7.60 -14.62
N ILE A 9 -18.12 -7.08 -15.46
CA ILE A 9 -18.31 -5.82 -16.19
C ILE A 9 -19.37 -5.90 -17.29
N THR A 10 -19.77 -7.10 -17.72
CA THR A 10 -20.80 -7.31 -18.74
C THR A 10 -22.20 -7.18 -18.12
N THR A 11 -22.38 -7.74 -16.92
CA THR A 11 -23.66 -7.78 -16.21
C THR A 11 -23.77 -6.73 -15.10
N ASN A 12 -22.66 -6.09 -14.74
CA ASN A 12 -22.51 -5.19 -13.59
C ASN A 12 -22.99 -5.80 -12.28
N GLN A 13 -22.80 -7.12 -12.12
CA GLN A 13 -23.17 -7.85 -10.90
C GLN A 13 -21.93 -8.29 -10.14
N ILE A 14 -22.05 -8.34 -8.81
CA ILE A 14 -21.05 -8.98 -7.96
C ILE A 14 -21.16 -10.49 -8.19
N VAL A 15 -20.08 -11.09 -8.67
CA VAL A 15 -19.98 -12.54 -8.89
C VAL A 15 -19.31 -13.25 -7.72
N GLU A 16 -18.51 -12.52 -6.95
CA GLU A 16 -17.83 -13.06 -5.77
C GLU A 16 -17.51 -11.97 -4.75
N THR A 17 -17.41 -12.36 -3.48
CA THR A 17 -16.93 -11.50 -2.40
C THR A 17 -15.89 -12.25 -1.60
N LEU A 18 -14.67 -11.72 -1.61
CA LEU A 18 -13.50 -12.33 -0.99
C LEU A 18 -13.23 -11.64 0.34
N THR A 19 -13.01 -12.43 1.39
CA THR A 19 -12.66 -11.91 2.71
C THR A 19 -11.16 -11.68 2.78
N VAL A 20 -10.76 -10.49 3.23
CA VAL A 20 -9.37 -10.08 3.47
C VAL A 20 -9.22 -9.52 4.89
N ALA A 21 -8.02 -9.06 5.24
CA ALA A 21 -7.80 -8.40 6.53
C ALA A 21 -8.51 -7.04 6.60
N ASP A 22 -8.66 -6.54 7.82
CA ASP A 22 -9.36 -5.29 8.11
C ASP A 22 -8.77 -4.08 7.39
N ASN A 23 -9.68 -3.23 6.91
CA ASN A 23 -9.38 -1.95 6.28
C ASN A 23 -8.49 -2.09 5.02
N PRO A 24 -8.98 -2.77 3.96
CA PRO A 24 -8.28 -2.81 2.68
C PRO A 24 -8.21 -1.39 2.07
N THR A 25 -7.00 -0.94 1.74
CA THR A 25 -6.71 0.44 1.29
C THR A 25 -6.23 0.53 -0.15
N ASN A 26 -5.47 -0.46 -0.63
CA ASN A 26 -4.86 -0.43 -1.95
C ASN A 26 -4.90 -1.81 -2.61
N LEU A 27 -4.97 -1.80 -3.94
CA LEU A 27 -4.89 -2.97 -4.80
C LEU A 27 -3.74 -2.81 -5.78
N ALA A 28 -2.97 -3.86 -6.01
CA ALA A 28 -1.93 -3.90 -7.03
C ALA A 28 -1.95 -5.25 -7.76
N PHE A 29 -1.81 -5.24 -9.08
CA PHE A 29 -1.80 -6.46 -9.89
C PHE A 29 -0.40 -6.70 -10.45
N ASP A 30 0.14 -7.89 -10.22
CA ASP A 30 1.49 -8.26 -10.71
C ASP A 30 1.46 -9.08 -12.01
N GLY A 31 0.29 -9.39 -12.54
CA GLY A 31 0.08 -10.26 -13.71
C GLY A 31 -0.50 -11.64 -13.37
N SER A 32 -0.33 -12.12 -12.13
CA SER A 32 -0.85 -13.41 -11.65
C SER A 32 -1.74 -13.27 -10.42
N TYR A 33 -1.36 -12.37 -9.50
CA TYR A 33 -2.02 -12.10 -8.24
C TYR A 33 -2.51 -10.66 -8.17
N LEU A 34 -3.74 -10.50 -7.68
CA LEU A 34 -4.20 -9.25 -7.10
C LEU A 34 -3.71 -9.19 -5.65
N TRP A 35 -2.78 -8.30 -5.40
CA TRP A 35 -2.31 -7.98 -4.06
C TRP A 35 -3.19 -6.92 -3.43
N VAL A 36 -3.58 -7.17 -2.18
CA VAL A 36 -4.44 -6.30 -1.37
C VAL A 36 -3.64 -5.84 -0.16
N MET A 37 -3.50 -4.53 -0.01
CA MET A 37 -2.99 -3.94 1.23
C MET A 37 -4.15 -3.64 2.16
N SER A 38 -4.08 -4.15 3.37
CA SER A 38 -4.98 -3.85 4.47
C SER A 38 -4.20 -3.14 5.57
N SER A 39 -4.66 -1.96 6.00
CA SER A 39 -3.94 -1.18 7.01
C SER A 39 -4.25 -1.63 8.44
N GLY A 40 -5.25 -2.48 8.65
CA GLY A 40 -5.81 -2.74 9.97
C GLY A 40 -6.56 -1.53 10.54
N ASN A 41 -7.07 -1.67 11.76
CA ASN A 41 -7.83 -0.65 12.46
C ASN A 41 -7.18 -0.32 13.81
N THR A 42 -7.30 0.94 14.23
CA THR A 42 -7.17 1.32 15.64
C THR A 42 -8.52 1.12 16.31
N LEU A 43 -8.54 0.40 17.43
CA LEU A 43 -9.74 0.13 18.21
C LEU A 43 -9.85 1.15 19.34
N TYR A 44 -11.03 1.73 19.49
CA TYR A 44 -11.32 2.77 20.48
C TYR A 44 -12.43 2.32 21.43
N ASP A 45 -12.35 2.76 22.68
CA ASP A 45 -13.48 2.71 23.61
C ASP A 45 -14.46 3.87 23.38
N GLU A 46 -15.52 3.93 24.19
CA GLU A 46 -16.54 4.98 24.14
C GLU A 46 -16.00 6.40 24.39
N ASN A 47 -14.81 6.51 25.00
CA ASN A 47 -14.14 7.77 25.31
C ASN A 47 -13.04 8.12 24.31
N TRP A 48 -12.97 7.43 23.16
CA TRP A 48 -11.93 7.60 22.14
C TRP A 48 -10.51 7.29 22.63
N SER A 49 -10.38 6.46 23.67
CA SER A 49 -9.08 5.93 24.08
C SER A 49 -8.73 4.71 23.25
N VAL A 50 -7.48 4.63 22.78
CA VAL A 50 -6.99 3.46 22.04
C VAL A 50 -6.92 2.26 23.00
N ILE A 51 -7.64 1.19 22.65
CA ILE A 51 -7.70 -0.06 23.43
C ILE A 51 -7.05 -1.26 22.73
N GLY A 52 -6.64 -1.10 21.48
CA GLY A 52 -5.95 -2.14 20.72
C GLY A 52 -5.89 -1.82 19.24
N HIS A 53 -5.32 -2.73 18.46
CA HIS A 53 -5.27 -2.62 17.00
C HIS A 53 -5.64 -3.96 16.37
N THR A 54 -6.15 -3.93 15.14
CA THR A 54 -6.09 -5.10 14.26
C THR A 54 -4.88 -4.97 13.36
N ALA A 55 -4.17 -6.07 13.12
CA ALA A 55 -2.96 -6.05 12.31
C ALA A 55 -3.28 -5.70 10.85
N GLY A 56 -2.42 -4.87 10.24
CA GLY A 56 -2.39 -4.74 8.79
C GLY A 56 -1.96 -6.04 8.12
N ALA A 57 -2.27 -6.19 6.83
CA ALA A 57 -1.85 -7.36 6.07
C ALA A 57 -1.62 -7.05 4.59
N LEU A 58 -0.77 -7.86 3.96
CA LEU A 58 -0.63 -7.95 2.52
C LEU A 58 -1.17 -9.32 2.07
N THR A 59 -2.28 -9.31 1.33
CA THR A 59 -2.97 -10.53 0.88
C THR A 59 -2.81 -10.71 -0.62
N ALA A 60 -2.42 -11.92 -1.06
CA ALA A 60 -2.36 -12.30 -2.46
C ALA A 60 -3.60 -13.12 -2.84
N ILE A 61 -4.34 -12.63 -3.83
CA ILE A 61 -5.51 -13.30 -4.40
C ILE A 61 -5.14 -13.73 -5.81
N ASN A 62 -5.28 -15.01 -6.10
CA ASN A 62 -5.05 -15.53 -7.45
C ASN A 62 -6.08 -14.92 -8.41
N ALA A 63 -5.63 -14.26 -9.47
CA ALA A 63 -6.52 -13.52 -10.36
C ALA A 63 -7.37 -14.42 -11.27
N ALA A 64 -7.00 -15.70 -11.44
CA ALA A 64 -7.74 -16.65 -12.25
C ALA A 64 -8.77 -17.44 -11.45
N SER A 65 -8.44 -17.82 -10.21
CA SER A 65 -9.30 -18.65 -9.36
C SER A 65 -10.03 -17.87 -8.27
N PHE A 66 -9.67 -16.61 -8.04
CA PHE A 66 -10.13 -15.76 -6.94
C PHE A 66 -9.83 -16.32 -5.54
N ALA A 67 -8.97 -17.33 -5.43
CA ALA A 67 -8.54 -17.88 -4.17
C ALA A 67 -7.54 -16.96 -3.45
N VAL A 68 -7.74 -16.76 -2.14
CA VAL A 68 -6.73 -16.18 -1.26
C VAL A 68 -5.63 -17.22 -1.03
N GLU A 69 -4.42 -16.98 -1.54
CA GLU A 69 -3.32 -17.94 -1.47
C GLU A 69 -2.26 -17.57 -0.41
N LYS A 70 -2.06 -16.27 -0.16
CA LYS A 70 -1.11 -15.79 0.84
C LYS A 70 -1.74 -14.65 1.64
N THR A 71 -1.45 -14.61 2.94
CA THR A 71 -1.72 -13.46 3.80
C THR A 71 -0.52 -13.23 4.70
N PHE A 72 0.10 -12.08 4.56
CA PHE A 72 1.25 -11.64 5.35
C PHE A 72 0.81 -10.57 6.33
N ASN A 73 0.71 -10.93 7.61
CA ASN A 73 0.33 -9.98 8.64
C ASN A 73 1.53 -9.14 9.06
N PHE A 74 1.33 -7.84 9.14
CA PHE A 74 2.25 -6.89 9.75
C PHE A 74 2.20 -7.01 11.28
N ILE A 75 3.13 -6.34 11.95
CA ILE A 75 3.14 -6.28 13.41
C ILE A 75 1.91 -5.47 13.86
N GLU A 76 1.28 -5.87 14.97
CA GLU A 76 0.16 -5.13 15.53
C GLU A 76 0.56 -3.67 15.86
N GLY A 77 -0.27 -2.71 15.44
CA GLY A 77 0.02 -1.28 15.53
C GLY A 77 0.69 -0.68 14.29
N GLU A 78 1.16 -1.50 13.35
CA GLU A 78 1.60 -1.04 12.04
C GLU A 78 0.40 -0.84 11.10
N HIS A 79 0.43 0.28 10.37
CA HIS A 79 -0.63 0.68 9.45
C HIS A 79 -0.05 0.90 8.06
N PRO A 80 0.26 -0.19 7.32
CA PRO A 80 0.85 -0.09 5.99
C PRO A 80 -0.16 0.48 4.98
N SER A 81 0.36 1.09 3.92
CA SER A 81 -0.45 1.74 2.90
C SER A 81 0.29 1.86 1.57
N SER A 82 -0.41 2.32 0.54
CA SER A 82 0.16 2.73 -0.74
C SER A 82 0.96 1.65 -1.46
N LEU A 83 0.25 0.59 -1.83
CA LEU A 83 0.82 -0.57 -2.49
C LEU A 83 0.94 -0.40 -4.00
N ILE A 84 2.07 -0.82 -4.55
CA ILE A 84 2.36 -0.92 -5.99
C ILE A 84 3.00 -2.28 -6.24
N ALA A 85 2.68 -2.90 -7.38
CA ALA A 85 3.40 -4.06 -7.91
C ALA A 85 4.13 -3.66 -9.19
N TYR A 86 5.42 -3.94 -9.28
CA TYR A 86 6.23 -3.70 -10.47
C TYR A 86 7.41 -4.66 -10.57
N ALA A 87 7.58 -5.29 -11.74
CA ALA A 87 8.72 -6.15 -12.07
C ALA A 87 9.05 -7.22 -11.00
N GLY A 88 8.02 -7.90 -10.46
CA GLY A 88 8.18 -8.95 -9.46
C GLY A 88 8.42 -8.45 -8.03
N GLU A 89 8.34 -7.13 -7.82
CA GLU A 89 8.48 -6.50 -6.52
C GLU A 89 7.18 -5.77 -6.13
N LEU A 90 6.91 -5.77 -4.84
CA LEU A 90 5.88 -4.97 -4.19
C LEU A 90 6.56 -3.82 -3.48
N TYR A 91 6.11 -2.61 -3.75
CA TYR A 91 6.54 -1.39 -3.07
C TYR A 91 5.38 -0.87 -2.26
N PHE A 92 5.64 -0.51 -1.01
CA PHE A 92 4.60 0.02 -0.14
C PHE A 92 5.19 0.90 0.96
N LYS A 93 4.31 1.64 1.63
CA LYS A 93 4.67 2.38 2.83
C LYS A 93 4.29 1.60 4.08
N ASN A 94 5.13 1.73 5.09
CA ASN A 94 4.77 1.39 6.46
C ASN A 94 5.29 2.49 7.37
N GLY A 95 4.40 3.10 8.16
CA GLY A 95 4.67 4.40 8.76
C GLY A 95 5.02 5.44 7.69
N ALA A 96 6.14 6.14 7.90
CA ALA A 96 6.58 7.21 7.00
C ALA A 96 7.68 6.78 6.00
N SER A 97 8.13 5.52 6.06
CA SER A 97 9.17 4.95 5.21
C SER A 97 8.60 4.14 4.05
N ILE A 98 9.41 3.93 3.01
CA ILE A 98 9.07 3.09 1.86
C ILE A 98 9.84 1.78 1.98
N TYR A 99 9.13 0.69 1.74
CA TYR A 99 9.63 -0.68 1.79
C TYR A 99 9.42 -1.37 0.45
N LYS A 100 10.21 -2.41 0.21
CA LYS A 100 9.98 -3.35 -0.89
C LYS A 100 10.06 -4.80 -0.46
N GLN A 101 9.32 -5.66 -1.16
CA GLN A 101 9.36 -7.10 -1.00
C GLN A 101 9.04 -7.81 -2.32
N SER A 102 9.73 -8.91 -2.61
CA SER A 102 9.40 -9.77 -3.74
C SER A 102 7.99 -10.38 -3.65
N VAL A 103 7.30 -10.47 -4.78
CA VAL A 103 6.00 -11.18 -4.90
C VAL A 103 6.11 -12.68 -4.58
N ASP A 104 7.29 -13.25 -4.75
CA ASP A 104 7.59 -14.67 -4.52
C ASP A 104 7.95 -14.97 -3.07
N ALA A 105 8.02 -13.95 -2.20
CA ALA A 105 8.32 -14.15 -0.79
C ALA A 105 7.37 -15.19 -0.16
N ALA A 106 7.93 -16.02 0.72
CA ALA A 106 7.18 -17.03 1.47
C ALA A 106 6.67 -16.51 2.83
N ALA A 107 7.20 -15.38 3.29
CA ALA A 107 6.83 -14.71 4.54
C ALA A 107 7.05 -13.20 4.41
N LEU A 108 6.45 -12.42 5.31
CA LEU A 108 6.70 -10.98 5.39
C LEU A 108 8.15 -10.74 5.82
N SER A 109 8.94 -10.14 4.94
CA SER A 109 10.32 -9.71 5.21
C SER A 109 10.69 -8.54 4.31
N PRO A 110 10.03 -7.38 4.49
CA PRO A 110 10.29 -6.22 3.65
C PRO A 110 11.67 -5.63 3.94
N LEU A 111 12.33 -5.21 2.87
CA LEU A 111 13.53 -4.38 2.94
C LEU A 111 13.10 -2.91 2.98
N GLU A 112 13.60 -2.17 3.97
CA GLU A 112 13.47 -0.71 3.96
C GLU A 112 14.26 -0.14 2.79
N LEU A 113 13.56 0.56 1.90
CA LEU A 113 14.13 1.12 0.68
C LEU A 113 14.65 2.53 0.93
N THR A 114 13.88 3.34 1.65
CA THR A 114 14.25 4.69 2.06
C THR A 114 13.49 5.09 3.31
N SER A 115 14.20 5.73 4.25
CA SER A 115 13.59 6.39 5.41
C SER A 115 13.27 7.84 5.08
N GLY A 116 12.07 8.29 5.46
CA GLY A 116 11.60 9.64 5.18
C GLY A 116 10.31 9.96 5.92
N ASN A 117 9.73 11.12 5.62
CA ASN A 117 8.43 11.57 6.15
C ASN A 117 7.35 11.55 5.06
N TYR A 118 7.25 10.46 4.30
CA TYR A 118 6.33 10.42 3.15
C TYR A 118 4.87 10.32 3.63
N TYR A 119 4.01 11.19 3.08
CA TYR A 119 2.62 11.32 3.56
C TYR A 119 1.59 10.70 2.62
N GLY A 120 1.51 11.16 1.37
CA GLY A 120 0.56 10.65 0.38
C GLY A 120 0.94 9.29 -0.21
N GLN A 121 0.31 8.96 -1.34
CA GLN A 121 0.58 7.74 -2.08
C GLN A 121 1.99 7.78 -2.70
N ILE A 122 2.62 6.62 -2.84
CA ILE A 122 3.71 6.39 -3.77
C ILE A 122 3.15 5.98 -5.13
N THR A 123 3.91 6.21 -6.19
CA THR A 123 3.61 5.68 -7.53
C THR A 123 4.89 5.22 -8.22
N PHE A 124 4.72 4.49 -9.31
CA PHE A 124 5.81 4.02 -10.15
C PHE A 124 5.61 4.50 -11.58
N TYR A 125 6.61 5.17 -12.15
CA TYR A 125 6.56 5.68 -13.51
C TYR A 125 7.95 5.72 -14.13
N ASN A 126 8.09 5.25 -15.37
CA ASN A 126 9.36 5.20 -16.12
C ASN A 126 10.53 4.67 -15.27
N GLU A 127 10.37 3.51 -14.63
CA GLU A 127 11.41 2.86 -13.81
C GLU A 127 11.83 3.63 -12.54
N HIS A 128 11.00 4.58 -12.09
CA HIS A 128 11.26 5.35 -10.88
C HIS A 128 10.07 5.31 -9.93
N ILE A 129 10.38 5.37 -8.63
CA ILE A 129 9.40 5.51 -7.57
C ILE A 129 9.26 7.00 -7.26
N TYR A 130 8.01 7.46 -7.20
CA TYR A 130 7.71 8.83 -6.79
C TYR A 130 6.97 8.81 -5.46
N ALA A 131 7.39 9.64 -4.54
CA ALA A 131 6.84 9.71 -3.20
C ALA A 131 6.54 11.16 -2.82
N THR A 132 5.36 11.39 -2.26
CA THR A 132 4.93 12.71 -1.78
C THR A 132 5.35 12.94 -0.34
N ASP A 133 5.93 14.10 -0.05
CA ASP A 133 6.22 14.59 1.29
C ASP A 133 5.41 15.89 1.55
N ALA A 134 4.60 15.87 2.61
CA ALA A 134 3.77 17.01 3.01
C ALA A 134 4.55 18.04 3.85
N LEU A 135 5.75 17.69 4.31
CA LEU A 135 6.61 18.43 5.23
C LEU A 135 5.91 18.74 6.56
N ASP A 136 5.18 19.85 6.62
CA ASP A 136 4.51 20.36 7.83
C ASP A 136 3.00 20.55 7.65
N PHE A 137 2.43 20.02 6.55
CA PHE A 137 1.02 20.12 6.19
C PHE A 137 0.51 21.54 5.91
N SER A 138 1.38 22.55 5.91
CA SER A 138 1.02 23.96 5.78
C SER A 138 1.77 24.64 4.63
N GLN A 139 3.05 24.31 4.45
CA GLN A 139 3.87 24.79 3.36
C GLN A 139 3.75 23.92 2.10
N ASN A 140 4.29 24.42 0.99
CA ASN A 140 4.43 23.66 -0.24
C ASN A 140 5.25 22.39 0.00
N GLY A 141 4.69 21.24 -0.34
CA GLY A 141 5.33 19.94 -0.18
C GLY A 141 6.34 19.62 -1.28
N LEU A 142 6.85 18.39 -1.23
CA LEU A 142 7.80 17.86 -2.20
C LEU A 142 7.25 16.57 -2.85
N VAL A 143 7.71 16.33 -4.06
CA VAL A 143 7.73 15.00 -4.68
C VAL A 143 9.18 14.57 -4.81
N HIS A 144 9.53 13.46 -4.19
CA HIS A 144 10.83 12.83 -4.33
C HIS A 144 10.78 11.76 -5.41
N LYS A 145 11.81 11.69 -6.25
CA LYS A 145 11.99 10.68 -7.29
C LYS A 145 13.15 9.77 -6.89
N TYR A 146 12.90 8.47 -6.82
CA TYR A 146 13.88 7.45 -6.45
C TYR A 146 14.11 6.45 -7.59
N THR A 147 15.30 5.87 -7.62
CA THR A 147 15.55 4.62 -8.37
C THR A 147 14.78 3.47 -7.72
N VAL A 148 14.63 2.36 -8.43
CA VAL A 148 14.05 1.11 -7.88
C VAL A 148 14.84 0.51 -6.70
N ASN A 149 16.06 1.00 -6.48
CA ASN A 149 16.93 0.61 -5.38
C ASN A 149 16.87 1.56 -4.18
N GLY A 150 16.07 2.64 -4.26
CA GLY A 150 15.90 3.60 -3.17
C GLY A 150 16.85 4.79 -3.21
N ASP A 151 17.66 4.93 -4.26
CA ASP A 151 18.56 6.07 -4.39
C ASP A 151 17.77 7.30 -4.83
N LEU A 152 17.91 8.41 -4.11
CA LEU A 152 17.28 9.67 -4.49
C LEU A 152 17.88 10.19 -5.79
N VAL A 153 17.03 10.39 -6.79
CA VAL A 153 17.41 10.96 -8.10
C VAL A 153 17.18 12.46 -8.12
N ASP A 154 16.01 12.91 -7.66
CA ASP A 154 15.61 14.32 -7.73
C ASP A 154 14.47 14.64 -6.75
N SER A 155 14.19 15.92 -6.54
CA SER A 155 13.06 16.40 -5.73
C SER A 155 12.44 17.65 -6.33
N TYR A 156 11.11 17.67 -6.40
CA TYR A 156 10.34 18.75 -7.01
C TYR A 156 9.43 19.39 -5.98
N GLN A 157 9.46 20.72 -5.89
CA GLN A 157 8.48 21.44 -5.08
C GLN A 157 7.12 21.43 -5.77
N VAL A 158 6.08 21.12 -4.99
CA VAL A 158 4.68 21.06 -5.44
C VAL A 158 3.79 21.85 -4.47
N GLY A 159 2.47 21.74 -4.61
CA GLY A 159 1.53 22.38 -3.70
C GLY A 159 1.54 21.79 -2.28
N ILE A 160 0.68 22.33 -1.43
CA ILE A 160 0.48 21.88 -0.04
C ILE A 160 -0.15 20.47 -0.04
N ILE A 161 0.38 19.58 0.80
CA ILE A 161 -0.10 18.19 1.02
C ILE A 161 -0.32 17.45 -0.32
N PRO A 162 0.75 17.19 -1.10
CA PRO A 162 0.62 16.34 -2.27
C PRO A 162 0.18 14.94 -1.86
N GLY A 163 -0.87 14.41 -2.49
CA GLY A 163 -1.54 13.18 -2.03
C GLY A 163 -1.57 12.03 -3.03
N ASN A 164 -1.63 12.31 -4.33
CA ASN A 164 -1.79 11.32 -5.39
C ASN A 164 -1.06 11.75 -6.67
N PHE A 165 -0.78 10.78 -7.53
CA PHE A 165 -0.16 10.99 -8.83
C PHE A 165 -1.09 10.54 -9.97
N ALA A 166 -0.96 11.19 -11.12
CA ALA A 166 -1.56 10.79 -12.39
C ALA A 166 -0.61 11.19 -13.52
N PHE A 167 -0.56 10.38 -14.58
CA PHE A 167 0.30 10.57 -15.75
C PHE A 167 -0.50 10.44 -17.04
#